data_AF-A0A2V9ALY7-F1
#
_entry.id   AF-A0A2V9ALY7-F1
#
_cell.length_a   1.000
_cell.length_b   1.000
_cell.length_c   1.000
_cell.angle_alpha   90.00
_cell.angle_beta   90.00
_cell.angle_gamma   90.00
#
_symmetry.space_group_name_H-M   'P 1'
#
loop_
_entity.id
_entity.type
_entity.pdbx_description
1 polymer ?
#
loop_
_entity_poly.entity_id
_entity_poly.type
_entity_poly.pdbx_seq_one_letter_code
_entity_poly.pdbx_strand_id
1 'polypeptide(L)' 'MSSRGEFVVKLPKLRADELLTSGKGKRFEPMPGRLMKEWVVLSKDSHDWVKLAKEAREFVKRGRL' A
#
# COMPACT_ATOMS: atom_id res chain seq x y z
N MET A 1 -2.53 -2.50 -10.18
CA MET A 1 -3.63 -3.38 -9.74
C MET A 1 -3.05 -4.78 -9.56
N SER A 2 -3.47 -5.52 -8.52
CA SER A 2 -3.09 -6.94 -8.36
C SER A 2 -3.85 -7.83 -9.35
N SER A 3 -3.48 -9.11 -9.46
CA SER A 3 -4.23 -10.12 -10.24
C SER A 3 -5.67 -10.34 -9.74
N ARG A 4 -5.99 -9.88 -8.52
CA ARG A 4 -7.35 -9.92 -7.93
C ARG A 4 -8.10 -8.60 -8.10
N GLY A 5 -7.60 -7.67 -8.90
CA GLY A 5 -8.21 -6.35 -9.10
C GLY A 5 -8.07 -5.42 -7.88
N GLU A 6 -7.12 -5.69 -6.98
CA GLU A 6 -6.90 -4.88 -5.79
C GLU A 6 -5.99 -3.69 -6.10
N PHE A 7 -6.30 -2.52 -5.53
CA PHE A 7 -5.42 -1.36 -5.62
C PHE A 7 -4.32 -1.47 -4.55
N VAL A 8 -3.10 -1.72 -5.00
CA VAL A 8 -1.95 -1.96 -4.13
C VAL A 8 -0.93 -0.84 -4.29
N VAL A 9 -0.46 -0.30 -3.17
CA VAL A 9 0.56 0.75 -3.12
C VAL A 9 1.74 0.31 -2.27
N LYS A 10 2.95 0.76 -2.67
CA LYS A 10 4.17 0.62 -1.87
C LYS A 10 4.44 1.94 -1.14
N LEU A 11 4.49 1.91 0.18
CA LEU A 11 4.68 3.07 1.04
C LEU A 11 5.76 2.78 2.09
N PRO A 12 6.35 3.80 2.72
CA PRO A 12 7.23 3.59 3.87
C PRO A 12 6.51 2.72 4.91
N LYS A 13 7.25 1.80 5.56
CA LYS A 13 6.68 0.84 6.52
C LYS A 13 5.78 1.52 7.57
N LEU A 14 6.24 2.62 8.16
CA LEU A 14 5.45 3.36 9.16
C LEU A 14 4.09 3.82 8.60
N ARG A 15 4.09 4.37 7.39
CA ARG A 15 2.87 4.80 6.70
C ARG A 15 1.96 3.63 6.33
N ALA A 16 2.54 2.49 5.97
CA ALA A 16 1.77 1.27 5.75
C ALA A 16 1.08 0.78 7.03
N ASP A 17 1.79 0.79 8.16
CA ASP A 17 1.28 0.40 9.48
C ASP A 17 0.17 1.35 9.98
N GLU A 18 0.25 2.65 9.69
CA GLU A 18 -0.83 3.62 9.93
C GLU A 18 -2.12 3.30 9.16
N LEU A 19 -2.00 2.95 7.87
CA LEU A 19 -3.15 2.59 7.04
C LEU A 19 -3.82 1.29 7.52
N LEU A 20 -3.02 0.34 8.00
CA LEU A 20 -3.49 -0.87 8.64
C LEU A 20 -4.28 -0.56 9.92
N THR A 21 -3.70 0.24 10.81
CA THR A 21 -4.28 0.56 12.13
C THR A 21 -5.56 1.40 12.00
N SER A 22 -5.63 2.27 10.99
CA SER A 22 -6.81 3.11 10.70
C SER A 22 -7.90 2.40 9.88
N GLY A 23 -7.72 1.12 9.53
CA GLY A 23 -8.67 0.36 8.71
C GLY A 23 -8.75 0.81 7.24
N LYS A 24 -7.84 1.69 6.80
CA LYS A 24 -7.79 2.22 5.43
C LYS A 24 -7.08 1.28 4.45
N GLY A 25 -6.51 0.18 4.94
CA GLY A 25 -5.92 -0.85 4.09
C GLY A 25 -5.60 -2.13 4.85
N LYS A 26 -5.21 -3.15 4.08
CA LYS A 26 -4.75 -4.44 4.59
C LYS A 26 -3.38 -4.77 4.02
N ARG A 27 -2.67 -5.69 4.69
CA ARG A 27 -1.32 -6.06 4.26
C ARG A 27 -1.40 -6.79 2.93
N PHE A 28 -0.52 -6.43 1.99
CA PHE A 28 -0.46 -7.14 0.74
C PHE A 28 0.28 -8.47 0.91
N GLU A 29 -0.42 -9.55 0.58
CA GLU A 29 0.07 -10.92 0.57
C GLU A 29 -0.08 -11.47 -0.86
N PRO A 30 0.99 -11.42 -1.69
CA PRO A 30 0.96 -11.95 -3.05
C PRO A 30 0.96 -13.48 -3.09
N MET A 31 1.51 -14.14 -2.06
CA MET A 31 1.57 -15.59 -1.91
C MET A 31 1.34 -15.95 -0.43
N PRO A 32 0.67 -17.07 -0.12
CA PRO A 32 0.47 -17.52 1.26
C PRO A 32 1.78 -17.53 2.06
N GLY A 33 1.77 -16.89 3.22
CA GLY A 33 2.93 -16.78 4.12
C GLY A 33 3.95 -15.71 3.75
N ARG A 34 3.83 -15.02 2.60
CA ARG A 34 4.76 -13.98 2.18
C ARG A 34 4.18 -12.58 2.36
N LEU A 35 4.36 -12.03 3.56
CA LEU A 35 3.95 -10.66 3.86
C LEU A 35 4.96 -9.63 3.35
N MET A 36 4.50 -8.69 2.53
CA MET A 36 5.30 -7.57 2.08
C MET A 36 5.07 -6.35 2.99
N LYS A 37 6.06 -6.05 3.85
CA LYS A 37 5.88 -5.09 4.96
C LYS A 37 5.57 -3.65 4.54
N GLU A 38 5.94 -3.28 3.32
CA GLU A 38 5.76 -1.93 2.75
C GLU A 38 4.59 -1.84 1.77
N TRP A 39 3.88 -2.95 1.53
CA TRP A 39 2.85 -3.03 0.51
C TRP A 39 1.47 -3.16 1.15
N VAL A 40 0.58 -2.27 0.74
CA VAL A 40 -0.77 -2.15 1.30
C VAL A 40 -1.79 -2.26 0.17
N VAL A 41 -2.79 -3.11 0.37
CA VAL A 41 -4.03 -3.07 -0.41
C VAL A 41 -4.91 -2.00 0.20
N LEU A 42 -5.29 -0.98 -0.57
CA LEU A 42 -6.21 0.05 -0.10
C LEU A 42 -7.63 -0.49 0.00
N SER A 43 -8.36 -0.07 1.03
CA SER A 43 -9.79 -0.35 1.13
C SER A 43 -10.54 0.31 -0.02
N LYS A 44 -11.64 -0.32 -0.45
CA LYS A 44 -12.54 0.25 -1.46
C LYS A 44 -13.13 1.60 -1.02
N ASP A 45 -13.35 1.76 0.29
CA ASP A 45 -13.92 2.95 0.91
C ASP A 45 -12.88 4.03 1.25
N SER A 46 -11.61 3.84 0.85
CA SER A 46 -10.61 4.88 1.02
C SER A 46 -10.94 6.05 0.09
N HIS A 47 -11.15 7.24 0.63
CA HIS A 47 -11.50 8.43 -0.18
C HIS A 47 -10.26 9.11 -0.78
N ASP A 48 -9.06 8.63 -0.46
CA ASP A 48 -7.79 9.33 -0.71
C ASP A 48 -6.87 8.62 -1.74
N TRP A 49 -7.41 7.80 -2.65
CA TRP A 49 -6.59 6.92 -3.52
C TRP A 49 -5.53 7.67 -4.32
N VAL A 50 -5.88 8.82 -4.90
CA VAL A 50 -4.97 9.64 -5.70
C VAL A 50 -3.84 10.20 -4.84
N LYS A 51 -4.13 10.61 -3.61
CA LYS A 51 -3.13 11.11 -2.66
C LYS A 51 -2.15 10.00 -2.28
N LEU A 52 -2.67 8.83 -1.93
CA LEU A 52 -1.86 7.66 -1.56
C LEU A 52 -1.02 7.15 -2.74
N ALA A 53 -1.53 7.24 -3.98
CA ALA A 53 -0.77 6.93 -5.19
C ALA A 53 0.41 7.90 -5.41
N LYS A 54 0.20 9.20 -5.16
CA LYS A 54 1.27 10.21 -5.21
C LYS A 54 2.33 9.97 -4.14
N GLU A 55 1.93 9.68 -2.90
CA GLU A 55 2.84 9.31 -1.81
C GLU A 55 3.70 8.10 -2.20
N ALA A 56 3.09 7.05 -2.76
CA ALA A 56 3.79 5.86 -3.21
C ALA A 56 4.80 6.14 -4.32
N ARG A 57 4.42 6.98 -5.31
CA ARG A 57 5.32 7.39 -6.40
C ARG A 57 6.56 8.10 -5.85
N GLU A 58 6.38 9.04 -4.94
CA GLU A 58 7.51 9.78 -4.36
C GLU A 58 8.40 8.88 -3.49
N PHE A 59 7.83 7.93 -2.75
CA PHE A 59 8.61 6.95 -2.00
C PHE A 59 9.51 6.10 -2.90
N VAL A 60 8.95 5.53 -3.97
CA VAL A 60 9.72 4.71 -4.92
C VAL A 60 10.79 5.54 -5.65
N LYS A 61 10.49 6.80 -5.98
CA LYS A 61 11.47 7.71 -6.60
C LYS A 61 12.69 7.93 -5.70
N ARG A 62 12.49 8.06 -4.38
CA ARG A 62 13.57 8.28 -3.40
C ARG A 62 14.40 7.02 -3.14
N GLY A 63 13.80 5.83 -3.16
CA GLY A 63 14.50 4.55 -2.93
C GLY A 63 15.22 3.98 -4.15
N ARG A 64 15.27 4.72 -5.27
CA ARG A 64 15.94 4.31 -6.53
C ARG A 64 17.28 5.03 -6.76
N LEU A 65 17.70 5.84 -5.78
CA LEU A 65 19.02 6.46 -5.70
C LEU A 65 19.94 5.61 -4.83
#